data_AF-A0A931VKY6-F1
#
_entry.id   AF-A0A931VKY6-F1
#
_cell.length_a   1.000
_cell.length_b   1.000
_cell.length_c   1.000
_cell.angle_alpha   90.00
_cell.angle_beta   90.00
_cell.angle_gamma   90.00
#
_symmetry.space_group_name_H-M   'P 1'
#
loop_
_entity.id
_entity.type
_entity.pdbx_description
1 polymer ?
#
loop_
_entity_poly.entity_id
_entity_poly.type
_entity_poly.pdbx_seq_one_letter_code
_entity_poly.pdbx_strand_id
1 'polypeptide(L)'
;MVEFYKIWIEQCEAAEGIQENFGTMKALGYLIGEKLVNFVRNSWKDPEFAAELLHFIAEIKRIFEPHEIREYFENFRRVGPLGHVCTDEEFEFLRTAGAVEESPVEGAEEVLIVERIKEMLLK
;
A
#
# COMPACT_ATOMS: atom_id res chain seq x y z
N MET A 1 -0.71 11.05 -21.90
CA MET A 1 -0.88 11.57 -20.54
C MET A 1 -1.84 10.62 -19.87
N VAL A 2 -1.38 9.83 -18.90
CA VAL A 2 -2.25 8.86 -18.21
C VAL A 2 -3.19 9.65 -17.31
N GLU A 3 -4.47 9.28 -17.34
CA GLU A 3 -5.48 9.83 -16.42
C GLU A 3 -5.03 9.48 -14.98
N PHE A 4 -4.96 10.46 -14.08
CA PHE A 4 -4.31 10.27 -12.77
C PHE A 4 -4.92 9.12 -11.95
N TYR A 5 -6.22 8.85 -12.11
CA TYR A 5 -6.90 7.71 -11.47
C TYR A 5 -6.52 6.34 -12.05
N LYS A 6 -5.84 6.27 -13.21
CA LYS A 6 -5.28 5.05 -13.81
C LYS A 6 -3.79 4.85 -13.51
N ILE A 7 -3.21 5.69 -12.64
CA ILE A 7 -1.80 5.56 -12.21
C ILE A 7 -1.46 4.19 -11.62
N TRP A 8 -2.48 3.45 -11.14
CA TRP A 8 -2.32 2.12 -10.60
C TRP A 8 -1.71 1.13 -11.60
N ILE A 9 -1.91 1.33 -12.92
CA ILE A 9 -1.34 0.47 -13.98
C ILE A 9 0.19 0.56 -13.97
N GLU A 10 0.73 1.79 -14.02
CA GLU A 10 2.18 2.01 -13.96
C GLU A 10 2.77 1.58 -12.60
N GLN A 11 1.99 1.71 -11.52
CA GLN A 11 2.41 1.25 -10.20
C GLN A 11 2.49 -0.30 -10.13
N CYS A 12 1.57 -1.00 -10.79
CA CYS A 12 1.63 -2.46 -10.93
C CYS A 12 2.87 -2.89 -11.73
N GLU A 13 3.15 -2.25 -12.87
CA GLU A 13 4.37 -2.50 -13.66
C GLU A 13 5.64 -2.25 -12.84
N ALA A 14 5.68 -1.15 -12.07
CA ALA A 14 6.80 -0.87 -11.18
C ALA A 14 6.94 -1.92 -10.06
N ALA A 15 5.84 -2.47 -9.55
CA ALA A 15 5.87 -3.51 -8.52
C ALA A 15 6.46 -4.82 -9.04
N GLU A 16 6.16 -5.22 -10.28
CA GLU A 16 6.79 -6.38 -10.93
C GLU A 16 8.32 -6.17 -11.02
N GLY A 17 8.76 -4.98 -11.45
CA GLY A 17 10.19 -4.63 -11.46
C GLY A 17 10.83 -4.61 -10.06
N ILE A 18 10.12 -4.15 -9.03
CA ILE A 18 10.61 -4.18 -7.64
C ILE A 18 10.70 -5.63 -7.15
N GLN A 19 9.74 -6.48 -7.50
CA GLN A 19 9.73 -7.89 -7.12
C GLN A 19 10.94 -8.61 -7.69
N GLU A 20 11.26 -8.38 -8.96
CA GLU A 20 12.44 -8.96 -9.62
C GLU A 20 13.76 -8.52 -8.99
N ASN A 21 13.88 -7.25 -8.59
CA ASN A 21 15.15 -6.67 -8.14
C ASN A 21 15.36 -6.71 -6.61
N PHE A 22 14.27 -6.70 -5.83
CA PHE A 22 14.31 -6.51 -4.37
C PHE A 22 13.44 -7.53 -3.60
N GLY A 23 12.74 -8.41 -4.30
CA GLY A 23 11.94 -9.49 -3.73
C GLY A 23 10.48 -9.12 -3.41
N THR A 24 9.66 -10.15 -3.23
CA THR A 24 8.20 -10.03 -3.08
C THR A 24 7.79 -9.11 -1.92
N MET A 25 8.43 -9.20 -0.75
CA MET A 25 8.05 -8.37 0.41
C MET A 25 8.24 -6.87 0.18
N LYS A 26 9.26 -6.47 -0.59
CA LYS A 26 9.46 -5.06 -0.96
C LYS A 26 8.40 -4.60 -1.96
N ALA A 27 8.06 -5.44 -2.93
CA ALA A 27 7.02 -5.16 -3.91
C ALA A 27 5.63 -5.05 -3.26
N LEU A 28 5.29 -5.95 -2.33
CA LEU A 28 4.05 -5.90 -1.54
C LEU A 28 4.01 -4.64 -0.66
N GLY A 29 5.11 -4.29 0.00
CA GLY A 29 5.21 -3.08 0.81
C GLY A 29 5.00 -1.80 -0.01
N TYR A 30 5.56 -1.75 -1.22
CA TYR A 30 5.34 -0.66 -2.17
C TYR A 30 3.87 -0.62 -2.64
N LEU A 31 3.37 -1.72 -3.19
CA LEU A 31 2.09 -1.71 -3.90
C LEU A 31 0.89 -1.71 -2.94
N ILE A 32 0.89 -2.57 -1.91
CA ILE A 32 -0.20 -2.64 -0.93
C ILE A 32 0.00 -1.59 0.16
N GLY A 33 1.20 -1.56 0.77
CA GLY A 33 1.48 -0.74 1.95
C GLY A 33 1.51 0.76 1.69
N GLU A 34 1.81 1.19 0.47
CA GLU A 34 1.82 2.61 0.10
C GLU A 34 0.78 2.94 -0.97
N LYS A 35 0.88 2.33 -2.16
CA LYS A 35 0.09 2.78 -3.31
C LYS A 35 -1.39 2.51 -3.14
N LEU A 36 -1.78 1.29 -2.78
CA LEU A 36 -3.17 0.92 -2.56
C LEU A 36 -3.78 1.69 -1.36
N VAL A 37 -3.03 1.89 -0.28
CA VAL A 37 -3.47 2.72 0.86
C VAL A 37 -3.85 4.13 0.40
N ASN A 38 -2.98 4.78 -0.38
CA ASN A 38 -3.26 6.10 -0.95
C ASN A 38 -4.44 6.06 -1.92
N PHE A 39 -4.56 5.01 -2.72
CA PHE A 39 -5.64 4.84 -3.69
C PHE A 39 -7.01 4.69 -3.00
N VAL A 40 -7.10 3.88 -1.94
CA VAL A 40 -8.33 3.74 -1.14
C VAL A 40 -8.69 5.08 -0.48
N ARG A 41 -7.71 5.79 0.08
CA ARG A 41 -7.94 7.12 0.66
C ARG A 41 -8.54 8.10 -0.36
N ASN A 42 -8.01 8.14 -1.58
CA ASN A 42 -8.53 9.00 -2.65
C ASN A 42 -9.92 8.56 -3.13
N SER A 43 -10.19 7.25 -3.17
CA SER A 43 -11.50 6.71 -3.58
C SER A 43 -12.67 7.15 -2.68
N TRP A 44 -12.40 7.58 -1.44
CA TRP A 44 -13.44 8.11 -0.55
C TRP A 44 -13.92 9.52 -0.91
N LYS A 45 -13.12 10.26 -1.68
CA LYS A 45 -13.35 11.66 -2.04
C LYS A 45 -13.57 11.85 -3.53
N ASP A 46 -13.07 10.92 -4.34
CA ASP A 46 -13.06 11.00 -5.80
C ASP A 46 -13.73 9.77 -6.45
N PRO A 47 -14.84 9.96 -7.19
CA PRO A 47 -15.55 8.85 -7.83
C PRO A 47 -14.76 8.17 -8.95
N GLU A 48 -13.80 8.84 -9.59
CA GLU A 48 -12.98 8.22 -10.65
C GLU A 48 -12.02 7.17 -10.04
N PHE A 49 -11.43 7.48 -8.89
CA PHE A 49 -10.67 6.51 -8.11
C PHE A 49 -11.55 5.35 -7.62
N ALA A 50 -12.78 5.64 -7.16
CA ALA A 50 -13.69 4.59 -6.71
C ALA A 50 -14.06 3.61 -7.84
N ALA A 51 -14.21 4.09 -9.07
CA ALA A 51 -14.52 3.26 -10.25
C ALA A 51 -13.36 2.30 -10.62
N GLU A 52 -12.12 2.73 -10.39
CA GLU A 52 -10.92 1.96 -10.73
C GLU A 52 -10.46 1.01 -9.62
N LEU A 53 -10.92 1.20 -8.38
CA LEU A 53 -10.42 0.45 -7.21
C LEU A 53 -10.50 -1.07 -7.36
N LEU A 54 -11.61 -1.60 -7.89
CA LEU A 54 -11.75 -3.06 -8.08
C LEU A 54 -10.83 -3.61 -9.18
N HIS A 55 -10.50 -2.81 -10.19
CA HIS A 55 -9.54 -3.19 -11.23
C HIS A 55 -8.12 -3.26 -10.65
N PHE A 56 -7.75 -2.27 -9.83
CA PHE A 56 -6.46 -2.29 -9.13
C PHE A 56 -6.35 -3.50 -8.19
N ILE A 57 -7.39 -3.80 -7.41
CA ILE A 57 -7.43 -5.00 -6.55
C ILE A 57 -7.28 -6.29 -7.37
N ALA A 58 -7.96 -6.40 -8.51
CA ALA A 58 -7.84 -7.57 -9.38
C ALA A 58 -6.41 -7.74 -9.90
N GLU A 59 -5.73 -6.64 -10.26
CA GLU A 59 -4.36 -6.69 -10.75
C GLU A 59 -3.36 -7.07 -9.64
N ILE A 60 -3.53 -6.57 -8.42
CA ILE A 60 -2.72 -7.00 -7.27
C ILE A 60 -2.85 -8.51 -7.04
N LYS A 61 -4.07 -9.06 -7.13
CA LYS A 61 -4.32 -10.51 -7.04
C LYS A 61 -3.77 -11.31 -8.23
N ARG A 62 -3.47 -10.66 -9.36
CA ARG A 62 -2.80 -11.27 -10.51
C ARG A 62 -1.28 -11.34 -10.32
N ILE A 63 -0.71 -10.30 -9.71
CA ILE A 63 0.75 -10.17 -9.52
C ILE A 63 1.24 -11.04 -8.35
N PHE A 64 0.49 -11.08 -7.25
CA PHE A 64 0.88 -11.78 -6.04
C PHE A 64 -0.03 -12.96 -5.71
N GLU A 65 0.57 -14.02 -5.22
CA GLU A 65 -0.15 -15.20 -4.77
C GLU A 65 -0.88 -14.93 -3.45
N PRO A 66 -2.05 -15.57 -3.20
CA PRO A 66 -2.81 -15.34 -1.97
C PRO A 66 -2.04 -15.58 -0.67
N HIS A 67 -1.06 -16.49 -0.69
CA HIS A 67 -0.22 -16.79 0.46
C HIS A 67 0.80 -15.67 0.74
N GLU A 68 1.37 -15.06 -0.30
CA GLU A 68 2.30 -13.92 -0.18
C GLU A 68 1.57 -12.70 0.41
N ILE A 69 0.34 -12.43 -0.04
CA ILE A 69 -0.49 -11.35 0.51
C ILE A 69 -0.81 -11.60 1.99
N ARG A 70 -1.12 -12.85 2.36
CA ARG A 70 -1.38 -13.22 3.76
C ARG A 70 -0.14 -13.03 4.64
N GLU A 71 1.00 -13.55 4.20
CA GLU A 71 2.28 -13.40 4.89
C GLU A 71 2.66 -11.91 5.07
N TYR A 72 2.39 -11.09 4.07
CA TYR A 72 2.58 -9.65 4.18
C TYR A 72 1.76 -9.03 5.31
N PHE A 73 0.46 -9.35 5.42
CA PHE A 73 -0.37 -8.83 6.49
C PHE A 73 -0.02 -9.37 7.88
N GLU A 74 0.56 -10.57 7.98
CA GLU A 74 1.07 -11.13 9.24
C GLU A 74 2.32 -10.39 9.74
N ASN A 75 3.16 -9.91 8.82
CA ASN A 75 4.38 -9.16 9.10
C ASN A 75 4.21 -7.64 9.01
N PHE A 76 3.03 -7.17 8.61
CA PHE A 76 2.72 -5.76 8.43
C PHE A 76 2.88 -4.98 9.74
N ARG A 77 3.48 -3.79 9.64
CA ARG A 77 3.74 -2.91 10.79
C ARG A 77 3.15 -1.52 10.61
N ARG A 78 3.39 -0.89 9.45
CA ARG A 78 3.03 0.51 9.16
C ARG A 78 2.79 0.69 7.67
N VAL A 79 1.90 1.63 7.32
CA VAL A 79 1.64 2.03 5.93
C VAL A 79 2.64 3.10 5.47
N GLY A 80 2.62 3.41 4.18
CA GLY A 80 3.36 4.51 3.56
C GLY A 80 4.81 4.17 3.20
N PRO A 81 5.58 5.17 2.70
CA PRO A 81 6.92 4.94 2.19
C PRO A 81 7.87 4.33 3.24
N LEU A 82 7.83 4.84 4.47
CA LEU A 82 8.68 4.36 5.56
C LEU A 82 8.32 2.94 6.02
N GLY A 83 7.16 2.41 5.64
CA GLY A 83 6.76 1.03 5.94
C GLY A 83 7.51 -0.02 5.13
N HIS A 84 8.00 0.35 3.94
CA HIS A 84 8.69 -0.59 3.07
C HIS A 84 10.13 -0.14 2.73
N VAL A 85 10.50 1.11 3.01
CA VAL A 85 11.87 1.62 2.82
C VAL A 85 12.73 1.43 4.07
N CYS A 86 12.19 1.70 5.27
CA CYS A 86 12.96 1.74 6.51
C CYS A 86 12.75 0.49 7.39
N THR A 87 13.81 0.13 8.12
CA THR A 87 13.73 -0.79 9.26
C THR A 87 12.98 -0.15 10.43
N ASP A 88 12.60 -0.96 11.42
CA ASP A 88 11.93 -0.46 12.64
C ASP A 88 12.83 0.49 13.45
N GLU A 89 14.14 0.22 13.51
CA GLU A 89 15.11 1.07 14.20
C GLU A 89 15.27 2.43 13.52
N GLU A 90 15.37 2.45 12.18
CA GLU A 90 15.44 3.70 11.40
C GLU A 90 14.16 4.52 11.52
N PHE A 91 13.00 3.85 11.50
CA PHE A 91 11.71 4.52 11.70
C PHE A 91 11.63 5.17 13.09
N GLU A 92 11.98 4.44 14.15
CA GLU A 92 11.95 4.99 15.52
C GLU A 92 12.93 6.14 15.72
N PHE A 93 14.10 6.08 15.05
CA PHE A 93 15.03 7.20 15.03
C PHE A 93 14.41 8.45 14.40
N LEU A 94 13.81 8.32 13.21
CA LEU A 94 13.15 9.43 12.52
C LEU A 94 11.97 9.99 13.33
N ARG A 95 11.16 9.10 13.91
CA ARG A 95 10.02 9.47 14.77
C ARG A 95 10.48 10.26 15.99
N THR A 96 11.49 9.77 16.71
CA THR A 96 12.05 10.45 17.89
C THR A 96 12.71 11.79 17.55
N ALA A 97 13.29 11.90 16.34
CA ALA A 97 13.85 13.14 15.83
C ALA A 97 12.79 14.17 15.38
N GLY A 98 11.50 13.82 15.41
CA GLY A 98 10.41 14.69 14.95
C GLY A 98 10.32 14.81 13.43
N ALA A 99 10.93 13.88 12.68
CA ALA A 99 10.88 13.84 11.22
C ALA A 99 9.66 13.05 10.68
N VAL A 100 8.85 12.49 11.57
CA VAL A 100 7.56 11.84 11.26
C VAL A 100 6.46 12.65 11.90
N GLU A 101 5.49 13.08 11.08
CA GLU A 101 4.29 13.73 11.58
C GLU A 101 3.35 12.67 12.15
N GLU A 102 2.96 12.83 13.42
CA GLU A 102 2.05 11.90 14.10
C GLU A 102 0.70 12.59 14.32
N SER A 103 -0.33 12.11 13.60
CA SER A 103 -1.72 12.56 13.76
C SER A 103 -2.58 11.38 14.22
N PRO A 104 -3.19 11.44 15.43
CA PRO A 104 -4.09 10.38 15.90
C PRO A 104 -5.30 10.16 14.97
N VAL A 105 -5.73 11.21 14.27
CA VAL A 105 -6.84 11.14 13.31
C VAL A 105 -6.40 10.37 12.07
N GLU A 106 -5.23 10.71 11.50
CA GLU A 106 -4.71 10.01 10.33
C GLU A 106 -4.40 8.55 10.65
N GLY A 107 -3.84 8.27 11.84
CA GLY A 107 -3.64 6.89 12.30
C GLY A 107 -4.93 6.08 12.40
N ALA A 108 -6.04 6.69 12.85
CA ALA A 108 -7.34 6.02 12.87
C ALA A 108 -7.89 5.76 11.45
N GLU A 109 -7.72 6.71 10.53
CA GLU A 109 -8.08 6.52 9.12
C GLU A 109 -7.28 5.38 8.47
N GLU A 110 -5.98 5.29 8.77
CA GLU A 110 -5.11 4.23 8.26
C GLU A 110 -5.55 2.85 8.70
N VAL A 111 -5.97 2.68 9.96
CA VAL A 111 -6.53 1.40 10.45
C VAL A 111 -7.77 1.01 9.62
N LEU A 112 -8.69 1.94 9.38
CA LEU A 112 -9.89 1.67 8.58
C LEU A 112 -9.55 1.32 7.13
N ILE A 113 -8.58 2.00 6.53
CA ILE A 113 -8.10 1.72 5.17
C ILE A 113 -7.48 0.32 5.10
N VAL A 114 -6.60 -0.03 6.03
CA VAL A 114 -5.93 -1.33 6.06
C VAL A 114 -6.93 -2.47 6.22
N GLU A 115 -7.92 -2.33 7.10
CA GLU A 115 -8.96 -3.35 7.27
C GLU A 115 -9.81 -3.50 5.99
N ARG A 116 -10.19 -2.39 5.34
CA ARG A 116 -10.89 -2.44 4.06
C ARG A 116 -10.06 -3.13 2.97
N ILE A 117 -8.77 -2.84 2.91
CA ILE A 117 -7.83 -3.48 1.95
C ILE A 117 -7.76 -4.99 2.22
N LYS A 118 -7.59 -5.41 3.47
CA LYS A 118 -7.58 -6.83 3.86
C LYS A 118 -8.85 -7.52 3.42
N GLU A 119 -10.01 -6.91 3.64
CA GLU A 119 -11.27 -7.47 3.17
C GLU A 119 -11.32 -7.64 1.65
N MET A 120 -10.81 -6.68 0.88
CA MET A 120 -10.84 -6.78 -0.59
C MET A 120 -9.83 -7.81 -1.12
N LEU A 121 -8.67 -7.94 -0.48
CA LEU A 121 -7.59 -8.82 -0.93
C LEU A 121 -7.69 -10.25 -0.42
N LEU A 122 -8.24 -10.47 0.78
CA LEU A 122 -8.28 -11.78 1.44
C LEU A 122 -9.66 -12.45 1.42
N LYS A 123 -10.71 -11.76 0.94
CA LYS A 123 -11.97 -12.39 0.51
C LYS A 123 -11.81 -12.97 -0.89
#